data_AF-A0A350LVJ6-F1
#
_entry.id   AF-A0A350LVJ6-F1
#
_cell.length_a   1.000
_cell.length_b   1.000
_cell.length_c   1.000
_cell.angle_alpha   90.00
_cell.angle_beta   90.00
_cell.angle_gamma   90.00
#
_symmetry.space_group_name_H-M   'P 1'
#
loop_
_entity.id
_entity.type
_entity.pdbx_description
1 polymer ?
#
loop_
_entity_poly.entity_id
_entity_poly.type
_entity_poly.pdbx_seq_one_letter_code
_entity_poly.pdbx_strand_id
1 'polypeptide(L)'
;DNVLHEFSSVPGVREDVTDIVLNLKGVAIRMEVEGPKRLTVNAKGPGIVTAGDISDSAGIEILNREHVICHLDEGAEFYMELTVNTGKGYVAA
;
A
#
# COMPACT_ATOMS: atom_id res chain seq x y z
N ASP A 1 11.49 3.41 -7.03
CA ASP A 1 12.37 4.47 -7.59
C ASP A 1 11.92 5.20 -8.85
N ASN A 2 10.72 4.99 -9.42
CA ASN A 2 10.31 5.63 -10.68
C ASN A 2 9.03 6.49 -10.62
N VAL A 3 8.63 6.94 -9.42
CA VAL A 3 7.47 7.82 -9.24
C VAL A 3 7.95 9.18 -8.76
N LEU A 4 7.84 10.18 -9.64
CA LEU A 4 8.34 11.54 -9.41
C LEU A 4 7.32 12.42 -8.68
N HIS A 5 6.03 12.11 -8.78
CA HIS A 5 4.93 12.85 -8.14
C HIS A 5 3.63 12.02 -8.15
N GLU A 6 2.68 12.42 -7.31
CA GLU A 6 1.40 11.72 -7.07
C GLU A 6 0.44 11.64 -8.28
N PHE A 7 0.76 12.36 -9.36
CA PHE A 7 -0.01 12.37 -10.61
C PHE A 7 0.64 11.56 -11.74
N SER A 8 1.74 10.85 -11.46
CA SER A 8 2.40 10.00 -12.45
C SER A 8 1.68 8.66 -12.60
N SER A 9 1.79 8.06 -13.78
CA SER A 9 1.46 6.64 -13.99
C SER A 9 2.70 5.77 -13.78
N VAL A 10 2.53 4.57 -13.24
CA VAL A 10 3.61 3.58 -13.12
C VAL A 10 3.50 2.60 -14.29
N PRO A 11 4.55 2.43 -15.12
CA PRO A 11 4.51 1.48 -16.23
C PRO A 11 4.13 0.07 -15.75
N GLY A 12 3.10 -0.52 -16.38
CA GLY A 12 2.62 -1.87 -16.05
C GLY A 12 1.70 -1.95 -14.83
N VAL A 13 1.31 -0.81 -14.24
CA VAL A 13 0.25 -0.71 -13.23
C VAL A 13 -0.96 -0.05 -13.86
N ARG A 14 -2.16 -0.62 -13.65
CA ARG A 14 -3.38 -0.10 -14.29
C ARG A 14 -3.91 1.17 -13.65
N GLU A 15 -3.82 1.23 -12.33
CA GLU A 15 -4.18 2.40 -11.53
C GLU A 15 -3.09 3.48 -11.59
N ASP A 16 -3.50 4.75 -11.58
CA ASP A 16 -2.57 5.85 -11.36
C ASP A 16 -2.20 5.98 -9.87
N VAL A 17 -1.18 6.79 -9.58
CA VAL A 17 -0.66 6.91 -8.21
C VAL A 17 -1.70 7.49 -7.24
N THR A 18 -2.62 8.34 -7.69
CA THR A 18 -3.68 8.88 -6.83
C THR A 18 -4.65 7.77 -6.43
N ASP A 19 -5.08 6.94 -7.38
CA ASP A 19 -5.92 5.77 -7.09
C ASP A 19 -5.24 4.82 -6.11
N ILE A 20 -3.95 4.53 -6.29
CA ILE A 20 -3.18 3.68 -5.39
C ILE A 20 -3.17 4.28 -3.97
N VAL A 21 -2.93 5.59 -3.83
CA VAL A 21 -2.94 6.28 -2.53
C VAL A 21 -4.32 6.25 -1.88
N LEU A 22 -5.39 6.43 -2.65
CA LEU A 22 -6.76 6.35 -2.16
C LEU A 22 -7.13 4.93 -1.73
N ASN A 23 -6.72 3.90 -2.49
CA ASN A 23 -6.93 2.51 -2.14
C ASN A 23 -6.19 2.14 -0.85
N LEU A 24 -4.97 2.65 -0.64
CA LEU A 24 -4.23 2.45 0.62
C LEU A 24 -4.94 3.06 1.82
N LYS A 25 -5.61 4.20 1.67
CA LYS A 25 -6.44 4.78 2.76
C LYS A 25 -7.62 3.89 3.15
N GLY A 26 -8.03 2.97 2.27
CA GLY A 26 -9.04 1.94 2.57
C GLY A 26 -8.52 0.72 3.33
N VAL A 27 -7.20 0.59 3.53
CA VAL A 27 -6.62 -0.54 4.27
C VAL A 27 -6.85 -0.34 5.77
N ALA A 28 -7.47 -1.34 6.40
CA ALA A 28 -7.75 -1.37 7.82
C ALA A 28 -6.62 -2.10 8.56
N ILE A 29 -5.93 -1.37 9.43
CA ILE A 29 -4.75 -1.85 10.14
C ILE A 29 -4.98 -1.74 11.64
N ARG A 30 -4.73 -2.84 12.36
CA ARG A 30 -4.62 -2.83 13.82
C ARG A 30 -3.15 -2.83 14.21
N MET A 31 -2.77 -1.97 15.15
CA MET A 31 -1.40 -1.84 15.62
C MET A 31 -1.36 -1.85 17.15
N GLU A 32 -0.55 -2.74 17.73
CA GLU A 32 -0.36 -2.93 19.17
C GLU A 32 1.00 -2.42 19.65
N VAL A 33 1.79 -1.85 18.73
CA VAL A 33 3.11 -1.27 18.98
C VAL A 33 3.05 0.25 18.96
N GLU A 34 3.85 0.90 19.80
CA GLU A 34 3.95 2.36 19.82
C GLU A 34 4.88 2.90 18.72
N GLY A 35 4.54 4.10 18.25
CA GLY A 35 5.32 4.86 17.28
C GLY A 35 5.14 4.43 15.82
N PRO A 36 5.66 5.23 14.88
CA PRO A 36 5.54 4.93 13.46
C PRO A 36 6.29 3.64 13.10
N LYS A 37 5.70 2.84 12.22
CA LYS A 37 6.28 1.59 11.70
C LYS A 37 6.29 1.62 10.18
N ARG A 38 7.36 1.09 9.60
CA ARG A 38 7.50 0.95 8.16
C ARG A 38 7.06 -0.44 7.74
N LEU A 39 6.20 -0.49 6.74
CA LEU A 39 5.77 -1.71 6.06
C LEU A 39 6.14 -1.60 4.60
N THR A 40 6.23 -2.75 3.93
CA THR A 40 6.57 -2.81 2.51
C THR A 40 5.59 -3.70 1.75
N VAL A 41 5.43 -3.40 0.47
CA VAL A 41 4.77 -4.27 -0.51
C VAL A 41 5.76 -4.51 -1.63
N ASN A 42 5.93 -5.77 -2.01
CA ASN A 42 6.74 -6.16 -3.15
C ASN A 42 5.99 -7.23 -3.95
N ALA A 43 5.63 -6.89 -5.19
CA ALA A 43 4.86 -7.76 -6.06
C ALA A 43 5.39 -7.70 -7.49
N LYS A 44 5.23 -8.80 -8.22
CA LYS A 44 5.52 -8.89 -9.65
C LYS A 44 4.29 -9.35 -10.40
N GLY A 45 4.00 -8.70 -11.52
CA GLY A 45 2.87 -9.02 -12.37
C GLY A 45 3.14 -10.23 -13.29
N PRO A 46 2.08 -10.78 -13.91
CA PRO A 46 0.71 -10.28 -13.86
C PRO A 46 -0.02 -10.71 -12.57
N GLY A 47 -0.86 -9.83 -12.01
CA GLY A 47 -1.61 -10.15 -10.79
C GLY A 47 -2.33 -8.98 -10.14
N ILE A 48 -3.05 -9.29 -9.06
CA ILE A 48 -3.73 -8.30 -8.20
C ILE A 48 -2.88 -8.14 -6.95
N VAL A 49 -2.55 -6.89 -6.61
CA VAL A 49 -1.91 -6.55 -5.33
C VAL A 49 -3.00 -6.19 -4.34
N THR A 50 -3.03 -6.91 -3.23
CA THR A 50 -4.01 -6.76 -2.15
C THR A 50 -3.33 -6.28 -0.87
N ALA A 51 -4.13 -5.85 0.11
CA ALA A 51 -3.63 -5.52 1.44
C ALA A 51 -2.95 -6.72 2.13
N GLY A 52 -3.31 -7.95 1.74
CA GLY A 52 -2.68 -9.18 2.21
C GLY A 52 -1.23 -9.35 1.78
N ASP A 53 -0.79 -8.63 0.73
CA ASP A 53 0.59 -8.63 0.21
C ASP A 53 1.51 -7.65 0.96
N ILE A 54 0.98 -6.88 1.91
CA ILE A 54 1.76 -6.04 2.81
C ILE A 54 2.57 -6.94 3.74
N SER A 55 3.88 -6.76 3.74
CA SER A 55 4.78 -7.40 4.69
C SER A 55 4.58 -6.75 6.06
N ASP A 56 3.71 -7.37 6.88
CA ASP A 56 3.47 -6.96 8.25
C ASP A 56 4.64 -7.31 9.18
N SER A 57 4.70 -6.61 10.31
CA SER A 57 5.72 -6.79 11.35
C SER A 57 5.04 -7.11 12.68
N ALA A 58 5.78 -7.67 13.63
CA ALA A 58 5.25 -8.03 14.94
C ALA A 58 4.45 -6.89 15.59
N GLY A 59 3.19 -7.19 15.96
CA GLY A 59 2.25 -6.23 16.55
C GLY A 59 1.51 -5.35 15.54
N ILE A 60 1.52 -5.70 14.25
CA ILE A 60 0.68 -5.09 13.21
C ILE A 60 -0.15 -6.19 12.55
N GLU A 61 -1.43 -5.93 12.35
CA GLU A 61 -2.37 -6.86 11.73
C GLU A 61 -3.18 -6.13 10.64
N ILE A 62 -3.21 -6.69 9.44
CA ILE A 62 -4.06 -6.24 8.34
C ILE A 62 -5.43 -6.93 8.45
N LEU A 63 -6.48 -6.14 8.68
CA LEU A 63 -7.82 -6.65 9.00
C LEU A 63 -8.63 -7.01 7.75
N ASN A 64 -8.44 -6.28 6.65
CA ASN A 64 -9.12 -6.50 5.37
C ASN A 64 -8.15 -6.97 4.29
N ARG A 65 -7.56 -8.16 4.48
CA ARG A 65 -6.49 -8.70 3.60
C ARG A 65 -6.89 -8.80 2.12
N GLU A 66 -8.17 -8.95 1.80
CA GLU A 66 -8.67 -9.07 0.43
C GLU A 66 -8.85 -7.71 -0.28
N HIS A 67 -8.64 -6.59 0.43
CA HIS A 67 -8.79 -5.25 -0.15
C HIS A 67 -7.76 -5.01 -1.25
N VAL A 68 -8.24 -4.66 -2.45
CA VAL A 68 -7.38 -4.45 -3.62
C VAL A 68 -6.69 -3.09 -3.55
N ILE A 69 -5.38 -3.09 -3.81
CA ILE A 69 -4.55 -1.89 -3.89
C ILE A 69 -4.34 -1.50 -5.35
N CYS A 70 -3.86 -2.42 -6.18
CA CYS A 70 -3.66 -2.19 -7.61
C CYS A 70 -3.60 -3.47 -8.46
N HIS A 71 -3.62 -3.33 -9.78
CA HIS A 71 -3.47 -4.40 -10.74
C HIS A 71 -2.17 -4.25 -11.55
N LEU A 72 -1.42 -5.34 -11.66
CA LEU A 72 -0.16 -5.42 -12.39
C LEU A 72 -0.33 -6.21 -13.69
N ASP A 73 0.16 -5.66 -14.78
CA ASP A 73 0.29 -6.36 -16.06
C ASP A 73 1.55 -7.26 -16.09
N GLU A 74 1.69 -8.06 -17.14
CA GLU A 74 2.81 -9.00 -17.29
C GLU A 74 4.17 -8.29 -17.30
N GLY A 75 5.10 -8.76 -16.48
CA GLY A 75 6.45 -8.18 -16.39
C GLY A 75 6.55 -6.89 -15.57
N ALA A 76 5.45 -6.40 -15.01
CA ALA A 76 5.47 -5.25 -14.11
C ALA A 76 6.08 -5.60 -12.75
N GLU A 77 6.84 -4.67 -12.16
CA GLU A 77 7.35 -4.77 -10.80
C GLU A 77 6.79 -3.62 -9.96
N PHE A 78 6.26 -3.96 -8.79
CA PHE A 78 5.67 -3.01 -7.86
C PHE A 78 6.38 -3.10 -6.52
N TYR A 79 6.95 -1.98 -6.09
CA TYR A 79 7.55 -1.83 -4.79
C TYR A 79 7.03 -0.56 -4.12
N MET A 80 6.62 -0.69 -2.86
CA MET A 80 6.14 0.40 -2.04
C MET A 80 6.65 0.26 -0.62
N GLU A 81 7.00 1.40 -0.01
CA GLU A 81 7.18 1.53 1.42
C GLU A 81 6.08 2.45 1.96
N LEU A 82 5.42 2.05 3.05
CA LEU A 82 4.43 2.88 3.75
C LEU A 82 4.79 2.99 5.22
N THR A 83 4.53 4.16 5.80
CA THR A 83 4.65 4.38 7.24
C THR A 83 3.26 4.40 7.87
N VAL A 84 3.02 3.49 8.81
CA VAL A 84 1.78 3.43 9.58
C VAL A 84 2.01 4.03 10.96
N ASN A 85 1.03 4.76 11.47
CA ASN A 85 1.06 5.34 12.81
C ASN A 85 -0.34 5.34 13.41
N THR A 86 -0.43 5.27 14.74
CA THR A 86 -1.70 5.41 15.47
C THR A 86 -1.98 6.87 15.76
N GLY A 87 -3.23 7.28 15.57
CA GLY A 87 -3.74 8.61 15.91
C GLY A 87 -5.22 8.55 16.31
N LYS A 88 -5.77 9.69 16.71
CA LYS A 88 -7.21 9.85 16.96
C LYS A 88 -7.77 10.97 16.11
N GLY A 89 -8.96 10.78 15.55
CA GLY A 89 -9.62 11.76 14.69
C GLY A 89 -9.09 11.75 13.26
N TYR A 90 -9.25 12.86 12.56
CA TYR A 90 -8.80 13.07 11.19
C TYR A 90 -7.66 14.07 11.15
N VAL A 91 -6.60 13.76 10.43
CA VAL A 91 -5.49 14.68 10.14
C VAL A 91 -5.51 14.90 8.63
N ALA A 92 -5.66 16.15 8.19
CA ALA A 92 -5.58 16.48 6.77
C ALA A 92 -4.16 16.21 6.25
N ALA A 93 -4.09 15.66 5.04
CA ALA A 93 -2.84 15.47 4.30
C ALA A 93 -2.34 16.79 3.71
#